data_AF-A0A2T1C7C0-F1
#
_entry.id   AF-A0A2T1C7C0-F1
#
_cell.length_a   1.000
_cell.length_b   1.000
_cell.length_c   1.000
_cell.angle_alpha   90.00
_cell.angle_beta   90.00
_cell.angle_gamma   90.00
#
_symmetry.space_group_name_H-M   'P 1'
#
loop_
_entity.id
_entity.type
_entity.pdbx_description
1 polymer ?
#
loop_
_entity_poly.entity_id
_entity_poly.type
_entity_poly.pdbx_seq_one_letter_code
_entity_poly.pdbx_strand_id
1 'polypeptide(L)'
;MGLFEDINQFLEERIEEFARNNPHLELQVLEEQLRQQEKESLRLIIDLQGQEKRSQDEILETAEQIKHWHQRIDKANAAGRKDLAQAAQEREAALLRQGNQLWGKMQGIKQQMEKAKELQRQIQIKRQELATQAAAAQSQQAKTQADNWETKTWGQNVTTPPPEKGDDLDRKFSRWETEMELQEMKRKMGR
;
A
#
# COMPACT_ATOMS: atom_id res chain seq x y z
N MET A 1 2.22 -21.34 -10.76
CA MET A 1 1.74 -21.32 -9.37
C MET A 1 2.75 -20.57 -8.54
N GLY A 2 2.83 -19.26 -8.80
CA GLY A 2 3.77 -18.38 -8.10
C GLY A 2 3.13 -17.87 -6.81
N LEU A 3 3.96 -17.51 -5.83
CA LEU A 3 3.56 -16.80 -4.60
C LEU A 3 2.60 -15.62 -4.86
N PHE A 4 2.63 -15.04 -6.06
CA PHE A 4 1.74 -13.98 -6.53
C PHE A 4 0.29 -14.43 -6.80
N GLU A 5 0.08 -15.64 -7.30
CA GLU A 5 -1.26 -16.22 -7.49
C GLU A 5 -1.87 -16.59 -6.14
N ASP A 6 -1.07 -17.18 -5.25
CA ASP A 6 -1.51 -17.56 -3.91
C ASP A 6 -1.91 -16.34 -3.07
N ILE A 7 -1.21 -15.20 -3.20
CA ILE A 7 -1.57 -13.94 -2.52
C ILE A 7 -2.83 -13.32 -3.12
N ASN A 8 -3.03 -13.37 -4.44
CA ASN A 8 -4.26 -12.87 -5.06
C ASN A 8 -5.47 -13.71 -4.66
N GLN A 9 -5.35 -15.03 -4.71
CA GLN A 9 -6.43 -15.95 -4.34
C GLN A 9 -6.77 -15.86 -2.84
N PHE A 10 -5.75 -15.73 -1.98
CA PHE A 10 -5.96 -15.48 -0.55
C PHE A 10 -6.70 -14.17 -0.27
N LEU A 11 -6.42 -13.12 -1.05
CA LEU A 11 -7.08 -11.83 -0.90
C LEU A 11 -8.52 -11.86 -1.45
N GLU A 12 -8.77 -12.58 -2.54
CA GLU A 12 -10.13 -12.79 -3.07
C GLU A 12 -11.01 -13.58 -2.09
N GLU A 13 -10.51 -14.71 -1.57
CA GLU A 13 -11.23 -15.52 -0.58
C GLU A 13 -11.52 -14.74 0.70
N ARG A 14 -10.54 -13.96 1.17
CA ARG A 14 -10.73 -13.11 2.35
C ARG A 14 -11.77 -12.04 2.11
N ILE A 15 -11.83 -11.41 0.93
CA ILE A 15 -12.80 -10.35 0.60
C ILE A 15 -14.23 -10.93 0.50
N GLU A 16 -14.42 -12.13 -0.05
CA GLU A 16 -15.74 -12.76 -0.09
C GLU A 16 -16.23 -13.18 1.30
N GLU A 17 -15.34 -13.66 2.15
CA GLU A 17 -15.64 -14.00 3.53
C GLU A 17 -15.93 -12.73 4.37
N PHE A 18 -15.25 -11.63 4.07
CA PHE A 18 -15.41 -10.28 4.65
C PHE A 18 -16.81 -9.69 4.47
N ALA A 19 -17.45 -9.98 3.34
CA ALA A 19 -18.79 -9.48 3.03
C ALA A 19 -19.88 -10.09 3.93
N ARG A 20 -19.61 -11.22 4.60
CA ARG A 20 -20.65 -11.99 5.31
C ARG A 20 -20.72 -11.76 6.82
N ASN A 21 -19.60 -11.52 7.52
CA ASN A 21 -19.56 -11.76 8.96
C ASN A 21 -19.60 -10.50 9.86
N ASN A 22 -18.92 -9.38 9.54
CA ASN A 22 -19.05 -8.08 10.25
C ASN A 22 -18.39 -6.94 9.42
N PRO A 23 -19.09 -6.35 8.43
CA PRO A 23 -18.45 -5.65 7.32
C PRO A 23 -17.73 -4.34 7.70
N HIS A 24 -18.15 -3.60 8.72
CA HIS A 24 -17.71 -2.20 8.91
C HIS A 24 -16.40 -2.04 9.72
N LEU A 25 -16.20 -2.84 10.78
CA LEU A 25 -14.99 -2.77 11.61
C LEU A 25 -13.78 -3.35 10.88
N GLU A 26 -13.95 -4.43 10.14
CA GLU A 26 -12.85 -5.04 9.40
C GLU A 26 -12.47 -4.22 8.15
N LEU A 27 -13.45 -3.60 7.45
CA LEU A 27 -13.20 -2.68 6.32
C LEU A 27 -12.26 -1.56 6.72
N GLN A 28 -12.47 -0.97 7.89
CA GLN A 28 -11.64 0.12 8.40
C GLN A 28 -10.21 -0.33 8.71
N VAL A 29 -10.04 -1.55 9.26
CA VAL A 29 -8.71 -2.14 9.52
C VAL A 29 -7.97 -2.43 8.22
N LEU A 30 -8.66 -3.00 7.22
CA LEU A 30 -8.07 -3.32 5.92
C LEU A 30 -7.70 -2.04 5.14
N GLU A 31 -8.53 -1.00 5.22
CA GLU A 31 -8.22 0.30 4.65
C GLU A 31 -6.96 0.92 5.28
N GLU A 32 -6.83 0.86 6.61
CA GLU A 32 -5.65 1.38 7.30
C GLU A 32 -4.39 0.56 6.95
N GLN A 33 -4.50 -0.77 6.84
CA GLN A 33 -3.40 -1.62 6.39
C GLN A 33 -2.95 -1.26 4.96
N LEU A 34 -3.87 -1.11 4.01
CA LEU A 34 -3.53 -0.70 2.64
C LEU A 34 -2.93 0.70 2.60
N ARG A 35 -3.43 1.63 3.42
CA ARG A 35 -2.89 2.99 3.54
C ARG A 35 -1.46 2.97 4.09
N GLN A 36 -1.18 2.12 5.07
CA GLN A 36 0.15 1.95 5.63
C GLN A 36 1.11 1.31 4.61
N GLN A 37 0.66 0.27 3.91
CA GLN A 37 1.44 -0.39 2.86
C GLN A 37 1.74 0.56 1.69
N GLU A 38 0.80 1.43 1.32
CA GLU A 38 1.05 2.48 0.32
C GLU A 38 2.15 3.43 0.78
N LYS A 39 2.08 3.94 2.02
CA LYS A 39 3.12 4.82 2.59
C LYS A 39 4.50 4.15 2.60
N GLU A 40 4.55 2.87 2.96
CA GLU A 40 5.80 2.10 2.97
C GLU A 40 6.34 1.88 1.55
N SER A 41 5.47 1.58 0.58
CA SER A 41 5.87 1.44 -0.82
C SER A 41 6.42 2.75 -1.39
N LEU A 42 5.82 3.89 -1.04
CA LEU A 42 6.32 5.21 -1.42
C LEU A 42 7.68 5.52 -0.81
N ARG A 43 7.87 5.23 0.48
CA ARG A 43 9.18 5.39 1.14
C ARG A 43 10.24 4.53 0.48
N LEU A 44 9.92 3.27 0.18
CA LEU A 44 10.83 2.36 -0.51
C LEU A 44 11.23 2.91 -1.89
N ILE A 45 10.28 3.46 -2.65
CA ILE A 45 10.58 4.07 -3.96
C ILE A 45 11.54 5.26 -3.80
N ILE A 46 11.30 6.14 -2.83
CA ILE A 46 12.17 7.31 -2.57
C ILE A 46 13.58 6.85 -2.17
N ASP A 47 13.69 5.86 -1.30
CA ASP A 47 14.98 5.31 -0.88
C ASP A 47 15.74 4.69 -2.06
N LEU A 48 15.05 3.93 -2.91
CA LEU A 48 15.63 3.34 -4.12
C LEU A 48 16.08 4.40 -5.12
N GLN A 49 15.33 5.49 -5.30
CA GLN A 49 15.75 6.64 -6.12
C GLN A 49 17.01 7.31 -5.55
N GLY A 50 17.10 7.46 -4.23
CA GLY A 50 18.29 7.97 -3.58
C GLY A 50 19.51 7.05 -3.75
N GLN A 51 19.31 5.73 -3.71
CA GLN A 51 20.38 4.76 -3.98
C GLN A 51 20.80 4.74 -5.45
N GLU A 52 19.85 4.87 -6.38
CA GLU A 52 20.13 4.97 -7.81
C GLU A 52 21.02 6.17 -8.12
N LYS A 53 20.65 7.36 -7.60
CA LYS A 53 21.45 8.59 -7.79
C LYS A 53 22.87 8.45 -7.24
N ARG A 54 23.02 7.92 -6.02
CA ARG A 54 24.35 7.66 -5.43
C ARG A 54 25.18 6.73 -6.31
N SER A 55 24.58 5.65 -6.81
CA SER A 55 25.27 4.72 -7.71
C SER A 55 25.67 5.40 -9.02
N GLN A 56 24.82 6.28 -9.56
CA GLN A 56 25.12 7.07 -10.76
C GLN A 56 26.30 8.01 -10.52
N ASP A 57 26.32 8.72 -9.39
CA ASP A 57 27.41 9.63 -9.03
C ASP A 57 28.74 8.87 -8.88
N GLU A 58 28.73 7.73 -8.20
CA GLU A 58 29.92 6.86 -8.06
C GLU A 58 30.43 6.32 -9.42
N ILE A 59 29.52 6.01 -10.35
CA ILE A 59 29.88 5.59 -11.72
C ILE A 59 30.52 6.74 -12.49
N LEU A 60 29.97 7.95 -12.38
CA LEU A 60 30.52 9.14 -13.04
C LEU A 60 31.91 9.46 -12.50
N GLU A 61 32.10 9.43 -11.18
CA GLU A 61 33.42 9.62 -10.56
C GLU A 61 34.42 8.56 -11.05
N THR A 62 34.00 7.29 -11.08
CA THR A 62 34.85 6.20 -11.59
C THR A 62 35.23 6.41 -13.05
N ALA A 63 34.30 6.90 -13.88
CA ALA A 63 34.55 7.20 -15.28
C ALA A 63 35.57 8.35 -15.47
N GLU A 64 35.50 9.39 -14.64
CA GLU A 64 36.50 10.47 -14.63
C GLU A 64 37.88 9.95 -14.23
N GLN A 65 37.96 9.10 -13.21
CA GLN A 65 39.22 8.47 -12.80
C GLN A 65 39.81 7.60 -13.92
N ILE A 66 38.99 6.82 -14.61
CA ILE A 66 39.42 6.02 -15.78
C ILE A 66 40.02 6.94 -16.85
N LYS A 67 39.33 8.02 -17.21
CA LYS A 67 39.83 9.01 -18.17
C LYS A 67 41.18 9.59 -17.76
N HIS A 68 41.37 9.91 -16.48
CA HIS A 68 42.64 10.41 -15.97
C HIS A 68 43.78 9.39 -16.05
N TRP A 69 43.52 8.13 -15.71
CA TRP A 69 44.53 7.06 -15.83
C TRP A 69 44.84 6.75 -17.28
N HIS A 70 43.86 6.76 -18.16
CA HIS A 70 44.04 6.61 -19.61
C HIS A 70 45.02 7.65 -20.16
N GLN A 71 44.82 8.93 -19.83
CA GLN A 71 45.75 10.00 -20.21
C GLN A 71 47.16 9.82 -19.64
N ARG A 72 47.30 9.22 -18.46
CA ARG A 72 48.62 8.91 -17.86
C ARG A 72 49.31 7.77 -18.59
N ILE A 73 48.56 6.77 -19.04
CA ILE A 73 49.07 5.66 -19.86
C ILE A 73 49.62 6.21 -21.17
N ASP A 74 48.87 7.08 -21.86
CA ASP A 74 49.33 7.71 -23.10
C ASP A 74 50.63 8.50 -22.91
N LYS A 75 50.71 9.29 -21.83
CA LYS A 75 51.92 10.05 -21.49
C LYS A 75 53.11 9.13 -21.18
N ALA A 76 52.90 8.05 -20.42
CA ALA A 76 53.95 7.10 -20.08
C ALA A 76 54.46 6.34 -21.31
N ASN A 77 53.54 5.96 -22.21
CA ASN A 77 53.86 5.34 -23.50
C ASN A 77 54.67 6.28 -24.39
N ALA A 78 54.25 7.55 -24.52
CA ALA A 78 54.97 8.55 -25.29
C ALA A 78 56.38 8.84 -24.74
N ALA A 79 56.57 8.76 -23.43
CA ALA A 79 57.87 8.92 -22.77
C ALA A 79 58.73 7.63 -22.74
N GLY A 80 58.26 6.52 -23.32
CA GLY A 80 58.97 5.24 -23.31
C GLY A 80 59.07 4.56 -21.93
N ARG A 81 58.33 5.04 -20.93
CA ARG A 81 58.30 4.51 -19.56
C ARG A 81 57.28 3.38 -19.43
N LYS A 82 57.65 2.21 -19.97
CA LYS A 82 56.78 1.01 -19.99
C LYS A 82 56.40 0.52 -18.59
N ASP A 83 57.29 0.67 -17.62
CA ASP A 83 57.05 0.37 -16.20
C ASP A 83 55.83 1.14 -15.66
N LEU A 84 55.78 2.45 -15.91
CA LEU A 84 54.69 3.32 -15.48
C LEU A 84 53.41 3.10 -16.29
N ALA A 85 53.53 2.83 -17.59
CA ALA A 85 52.39 2.53 -18.44
C ALA A 85 51.67 1.25 -17.99
N GLN A 86 52.42 0.18 -17.69
CA GLN A 86 51.85 -1.08 -17.23
C GLN A 86 51.15 -0.93 -15.87
N ALA A 87 51.78 -0.26 -14.90
CA ALA A 87 51.17 -0.02 -13.61
C ALA A 87 49.89 0.85 -13.71
N ALA A 88 49.85 1.82 -14.62
CA ALA A 88 48.68 2.63 -14.88
C ALA A 88 47.55 1.85 -15.58
N GLN A 89 47.89 0.94 -16.50
CA GLN A 89 46.92 0.03 -17.14
C GLN A 89 46.26 -0.91 -16.13
N GLU A 90 47.01 -1.46 -15.17
CA GLU A 90 46.45 -2.29 -14.11
C GLU A 90 45.46 -1.50 -13.23
N ARG A 91 45.77 -0.22 -12.94
CA ARG A 91 44.88 0.70 -12.22
C ARG A 91 43.60 0.98 -13.01
N GLU A 92 43.71 1.27 -14.30
CA GLU A 92 42.56 1.48 -15.19
C GLU A 92 41.67 0.23 -15.26
N ALA A 93 42.26 -0.95 -15.43
CA ALA A 93 41.54 -2.22 -15.45
C ALA A 93 40.84 -2.54 -14.12
N ALA A 94 41.42 -2.11 -12.98
CA ALA A 94 40.75 -2.21 -11.68
C ALA A 94 39.53 -1.28 -11.60
N LEU A 95 39.67 -0.03 -12.04
CA LEU A 95 38.56 0.94 -12.07
C LEU A 95 37.44 0.51 -13.02
N LEU A 96 37.76 -0.05 -14.19
CA LEU A 96 36.76 -0.61 -15.11
C LEU A 96 35.96 -1.76 -14.47
N ARG A 97 36.64 -2.65 -13.74
CA ARG A 97 35.96 -3.72 -12.98
C ARG A 97 35.06 -3.14 -11.89
N GLN A 98 35.52 -2.13 -11.16
CA GLN A 98 34.71 -1.43 -10.16
C GLN A 98 33.49 -0.77 -10.81
N GLY A 99 33.66 -0.05 -11.93
CA GLY A 99 32.57 0.57 -12.68
C GLY A 99 31.52 -0.45 -13.12
N ASN A 100 31.94 -1.62 -13.61
CA ASN A 100 31.04 -2.70 -13.97
C ASN A 100 30.23 -3.23 -12.78
N GLN A 101 30.86 -3.35 -11.60
CA GLN A 101 30.16 -3.75 -10.38
C GLN A 101 29.12 -2.71 -9.94
N LEU A 102 29.48 -1.43 -9.98
CA LEU A 102 28.56 -0.32 -9.67
C LEU A 102 27.38 -0.28 -10.65
N TRP A 103 27.64 -0.48 -11.94
CA TRP A 103 26.59 -0.58 -12.95
C TRP A 103 25.64 -1.75 -12.67
N GLY A 104 26.17 -2.93 -12.33
CA GLY A 104 25.35 -4.09 -11.95
C GLY A 104 24.45 -3.81 -10.74
N LYS A 105 24.98 -3.14 -9.71
CA LYS A 105 24.19 -2.70 -8.55
C LYS A 105 23.09 -1.72 -8.94
N MET A 106 23.41 -0.72 -9.74
CA MET A 106 22.44 0.27 -10.23
C MET A 106 21.32 -0.40 -11.04
N GLN A 107 21.63 -1.37 -11.89
CA GLN A 107 20.63 -2.15 -12.63
C GLN A 107 19.72 -2.94 -11.68
N GLY A 108 20.27 -3.56 -10.64
CA GLY A 108 19.49 -4.22 -9.60
C GLY A 108 18.55 -3.27 -8.87
N ILE A 109 19.02 -2.07 -8.50
CA ILE A 109 18.21 -1.02 -7.87
C ILE A 109 17.06 -0.59 -8.79
N LYS A 110 17.33 -0.38 -10.09
CA LYS A 110 16.31 -0.05 -11.09
C LYS A 110 15.23 -1.12 -11.18
N GLN A 111 15.61 -2.40 -11.22
CA GLN A 111 14.65 -3.50 -11.25
C GLN A 111 13.79 -3.57 -9.98
N GLN A 112 14.40 -3.34 -8.80
CA GLN A 112 13.65 -3.28 -7.54
C GLN A 112 12.69 -2.09 -7.52
N MET A 113 13.09 -0.95 -8.09
CA MET A 113 12.25 0.25 -8.18
C MET A 113 11.02 0.02 -9.05
N GLU A 114 11.17 -0.65 -10.21
CA GLU A 114 10.03 -0.98 -11.05
C GLU A 114 9.05 -1.94 -10.35
N LYS A 115 9.56 -2.93 -9.61
CA LYS A 115 8.72 -3.80 -8.78
C LYS A 115 7.99 -3.02 -7.67
N ALA A 116 8.66 -2.07 -7.03
CA ALA A 116 8.05 -1.25 -5.98
C ALA A 116 6.96 -0.33 -6.53
N LYS A 117 7.14 0.26 -7.72
CA LYS A 117 6.12 1.05 -8.41
C LYS A 117 4.91 0.19 -8.81
N GLU A 118 5.15 -1.01 -9.30
CA GLU A 118 4.07 -1.95 -9.64
C GLU A 118 3.26 -2.33 -8.39
N LEU A 119 3.94 -2.65 -7.29
CA LEU A 119 3.28 -2.91 -6.00
C LEU A 119 2.44 -1.70 -5.55
N GLN A 120 2.99 -0.50 -5.63
CA GLN A 120 2.25 0.73 -5.28
C GLN A 120 0.98 0.87 -6.12
N ARG A 121 1.06 0.63 -7.44
CA ARG A 121 -0.11 0.68 -8.34
C ARG A 121 -1.17 -0.33 -7.94
N GLN A 122 -0.78 -1.56 -7.61
CA GLN A 122 -1.72 -2.60 -7.17
C GLN A 122 -2.41 -2.24 -5.85
N ILE A 123 -1.67 -1.68 -4.89
CA ILE A 123 -2.25 -1.18 -3.63
C ILE A 123 -3.27 -0.09 -3.91
N GLN A 124 -2.98 0.83 -4.84
CA GLN A 124 -3.92 1.89 -5.22
C GLN A 124 -5.21 1.36 -5.84
N ILE A 125 -5.10 0.36 -6.73
CA ILE A 125 -6.28 -0.31 -7.32
C ILE A 125 -7.11 -0.97 -6.21
N LYS A 126 -6.49 -1.75 -5.32
CA LYS A 126 -7.18 -2.42 -4.21
C LYS A 126 -7.86 -1.44 -3.26
N ARG A 127 -7.27 -0.27 -3.01
CA ARG A 127 -7.92 0.78 -2.21
C ARG A 127 -9.18 1.34 -2.89
N GLN A 128 -9.15 1.51 -4.22
CA GLN A 128 -10.34 1.95 -4.97
C GLN A 128 -11.43 0.90 -4.97
N GLU A 129 -11.07 -0.37 -5.13
CA GLU A 129 -12.00 -1.50 -5.04
C GLU A 129 -12.62 -1.58 -3.64
N LEU A 130 -11.82 -1.47 -2.58
CA LEU A 130 -12.32 -1.48 -1.20
C LEU A 130 -13.28 -0.31 -0.95
N ALA A 131 -12.96 0.88 -1.45
CA ALA A 131 -13.81 2.06 -1.29
C ALA A 131 -15.17 1.90 -2.00
N THR A 132 -15.18 1.33 -3.21
CA THR A 132 -16.42 1.07 -3.95
C THR A 132 -17.27 -0.02 -3.28
N GLN A 133 -16.64 -1.09 -2.79
CA GLN A 133 -17.31 -2.14 -2.02
C GLN A 133 -17.88 -1.62 -0.69
N ALA A 134 -17.12 -0.79 0.04
CA ALA A 134 -17.59 -0.16 1.27
C ALA A 134 -18.83 0.73 1.02
N ALA A 135 -18.80 1.54 -0.04
CA ALA A 135 -19.94 2.38 -0.42
C ALA A 135 -21.17 1.54 -0.83
N ALA A 136 -20.96 0.47 -1.59
CA ALA A 136 -22.03 -0.45 -1.97
C ALA A 136 -22.66 -1.13 -0.75
N ALA A 137 -21.85 -1.65 0.18
CA ALA A 137 -22.30 -2.29 1.40
C ALA A 137 -23.12 -1.33 2.30
N GLN A 138 -22.66 -0.09 2.47
CA GLN A 138 -23.40 0.95 3.21
C GLN A 138 -24.75 1.26 2.55
N SER A 139 -24.80 1.36 1.22
CA SER A 139 -26.05 1.61 0.49
C SER A 139 -27.05 0.44 0.58
N GLN A 140 -26.55 -0.80 0.60
CA GLN A 140 -27.36 -2.00 0.75
C GLN A 140 -27.96 -2.07 2.16
N GLN A 141 -27.17 -1.77 3.19
CA GLN A 141 -27.64 -1.70 4.58
C GLN A 141 -28.69 -0.61 4.78
N ALA A 142 -28.51 0.57 4.20
CA ALA A 142 -29.49 1.66 4.25
C ALA A 142 -30.82 1.28 3.56
N LYS A 143 -30.77 0.59 2.41
CA LYS A 143 -31.97 0.06 1.73
C LYS A 143 -32.68 -1.00 2.56
N THR A 144 -31.93 -1.93 3.15
CA THR A 144 -32.52 -3.01 3.97
C THR A 144 -33.19 -2.45 5.24
N GLN A 145 -32.62 -1.38 5.83
CA GLN A 145 -33.24 -0.67 6.95
C GLN A 145 -34.49 0.12 6.52
N ALA A 146 -34.47 0.75 5.34
CA ALA A 146 -35.63 1.44 4.78
C ALA A 146 -36.77 0.47 4.42
N ASP A 147 -36.49 -0.66 3.77
CA ASP A 147 -37.46 -1.70 3.45
C ASP A 147 -38.05 -2.33 4.73
N ASN A 148 -37.23 -2.56 5.76
CA ASN A 148 -37.72 -3.06 7.05
C ASN A 148 -38.59 -2.02 7.78
N TRP A 149 -38.26 -0.72 7.68
CA TRP A 149 -39.12 0.36 8.17
C TRP A 149 -40.45 0.42 7.41
N GLU A 150 -40.42 0.35 6.08
CA GLU A 150 -41.61 0.38 5.22
C GLU A 150 -42.51 -0.85 5.44
N THR A 151 -41.93 -2.05 5.55
CA THR A 151 -42.68 -3.29 5.85
C THR A 151 -43.35 -3.25 7.23
N LYS A 152 -42.70 -2.62 8.21
CA LYS A 152 -43.26 -2.43 9.56
C LYS A 152 -44.37 -1.38 9.62
N THR A 153 -44.36 -0.42 8.69
CA THR A 153 -45.40 0.63 8.59
C THR A 153 -46.62 0.23 7.76
N TRP A 154 -46.48 -0.66 6.77
CA TRP A 154 -47.59 -1.13 5.92
C TRP A 154 -48.18 -2.50 6.32
N GLY A 155 -47.46 -3.30 7.11
CA GLY A 155 -47.87 -4.65 7.52
C GLY A 155 -48.75 -4.76 8.77
N GLN A 156 -49.16 -3.66 9.40
CA GLN A 156 -50.04 -3.69 10.57
C GLN A 156 -51.54 -3.65 10.18
N ASN A 157 -51.96 -4.63 9.37
CA ASN A 157 -53.35 -5.06 9.29
C ASN A 157 -53.40 -6.54 9.71
N VAL A 158 -53.05 -6.81 10.97
CA VAL A 158 -53.30 -8.12 11.60
C VAL A 158 -54.30 -7.89 12.73
N THR A 159 -55.50 -8.42 12.50
CA THR A 159 -56.60 -8.53 13.45
C THR A 159 -56.09 -8.87 14.84
N THR A 160 -56.37 -7.99 15.79
CA THR A 160 -55.95 -8.03 17.19
C THR A 160 -56.72 -9.11 17.96
N PRO A 161 -56.07 -10.15 18.52
CA PRO A 161 -56.52 -10.77 19.76
C PRO A 161 -55.98 -9.94 20.95
N PRO A 162 -56.66 -9.93 22.11
CA PRO A 162 -56.38 -9.01 23.20
C PRO A 162 -54.96 -9.16 23.79
N PRO A 163 -54.38 -8.08 24.35
CA PRO A 163 -52.94 -7.98 24.61
C PRO A 163 -52.49 -8.81 25.83
N GLU A 164 -51.47 -9.65 25.62
CA GLU A 164 -50.65 -10.17 26.70
C GLU A 164 -49.73 -9.05 27.24
N LYS A 165 -49.76 -8.86 28.57
CA LYS A 165 -49.15 -7.76 29.34
C LYS A 165 -47.61 -7.83 29.46
N GLY A 166 -46.90 -8.44 28.51
CA GLY A 166 -45.44 -8.68 28.59
C GLY A 166 -44.55 -7.66 27.89
N ASP A 167 -44.94 -7.17 26.71
CA ASP A 167 -44.02 -6.50 25.76
C ASP A 167 -43.93 -4.97 25.85
N ASP A 168 -44.70 -4.33 26.73
CA ASP A 168 -44.71 -2.85 26.84
C ASP A 168 -43.50 -2.31 27.62
N LEU A 169 -42.89 -3.14 28.49
CA LEU A 169 -41.74 -2.76 29.31
C LEU A 169 -40.44 -2.71 28.51
N ASP A 170 -40.16 -3.74 27.71
CA ASP A 170 -38.97 -3.79 26.86
C ASP A 170 -38.97 -2.67 25.82
N ARG A 171 -40.14 -2.35 25.25
CA ARG A 171 -40.26 -1.20 24.32
C ARG A 171 -40.00 0.14 24.99
N LYS A 172 -40.39 0.31 26.25
CA LYS A 172 -40.11 1.53 27.03
C LYS A 172 -38.63 1.62 27.38
N PHE A 173 -38.00 0.51 27.74
CA PHE A 173 -36.58 0.44 28.02
C PHE A 173 -35.73 0.74 26.79
N SER A 174 -36.01 0.11 25.65
CA SER A 174 -35.26 0.37 24.42
C SER A 174 -35.37 1.83 24.00
N ARG A 175 -36.54 2.47 24.11
CA ARG A 175 -36.69 3.91 23.82
C ARG A 175 -35.88 4.77 24.77
N TRP A 176 -35.91 4.45 26.06
CA TRP A 176 -35.16 5.20 27.06
C TRP A 176 -33.64 5.08 26.89
N GLU A 177 -33.13 3.89 26.59
CA GLU A 177 -31.70 3.65 26.32
C GLU A 177 -31.22 4.40 25.07
N THR A 178 -32.03 4.40 24.01
CA THR A 178 -31.73 5.13 22.77
C THR A 178 -31.68 6.65 23.03
N GLU A 179 -32.61 7.19 23.83
CA GLU A 179 -32.66 8.61 24.20
C GLU A 179 -31.46 9.02 25.07
N MET A 180 -31.02 8.13 25.97
CA MET A 180 -29.84 8.30 26.83
C MET A 180 -28.54 8.35 26.02
N GLU A 181 -28.34 7.42 25.08
CA GLU A 181 -27.17 7.43 24.19
C GLU A 181 -27.12 8.71 23.34
N LEU A 182 -28.27 9.18 22.86
CA LEU A 182 -28.35 10.42 22.09
C LEU A 182 -27.98 11.65 22.93
N GLN A 183 -28.40 11.70 24.20
CA GLN A 183 -28.00 12.76 25.11
C GLN A 183 -26.50 12.71 25.45
N GLU A 184 -25.93 11.52 25.61
CA GLU A 184 -24.49 11.37 25.80
C GLU A 184 -23.70 11.87 24.60
N MET A 185 -24.11 11.53 23.37
CA MET A 185 -23.46 12.03 22.16
C MET A 185 -23.59 13.57 22.04
N LYS A 186 -24.77 14.12 22.35
CA LYS A 186 -24.98 15.58 22.36
C LYS A 186 -24.10 16.28 23.40
N ARG A 187 -23.85 15.67 24.56
CA ARG A 187 -22.92 16.21 25.57
C ARG A 187 -21.46 16.09 25.14
N LYS A 188 -21.08 15.02 24.43
CA LYS A 188 -19.73 14.81 23.89
C LYS A 188 -19.42 15.73 22.70
N MET A 189 -20.42 16.18 21.94
CA MET A 189 -20.27 17.15 20.85
C MET A 189 -20.46 18.63 21.26
N GLY A 190 -20.83 18.89 22.51
CA GLY A 190 -21.08 20.23 23.06
C GLY A 190 -19.96 20.78 23.96
N ARG A 191 -18.75 20.21 23.90
CA ARG A 191 -17.52 20.77 24.49
C ARG A 191 -16.41 20.82 23.47
#